data_AF-A0A382VJ39-F1
#
_entry.id   AF-A0A382VJ39-F1
#
_cell.length_a   1.000
_cell.length_b   1.000
_cell.length_c   1.000
_cell.angle_alpha   90.00
_cell.angle_beta   90.00
_cell.angle_gamma   90.00
#
_symmetry.space_group_name_H-M   'P 1'
#
loop_
_entity.id
_entity.type
_entity.pdbx_description
1 polymer ?
#
loop_
_entity_poly.entity_id
_entity_poly.type
_entity_poly.pdbx_seq_one_letter_code
_entity_poly.pdbx_strand_id
1 'polypeptide(L)'
;MAFDPYASYDMTNAYAVTPAQRLQSTLAGTKYGKTGAEQKFALGTFDTSKAYKKQVPNIVGQFSRRGLETSGMKNLALAEAAASYVRQQDVQRQAMQDAWFNAALQDIDAYATYAGDRYGSTQGSAEERARRAAEIRAALA
;
A
#
# COMPACT_ATOMS: atom_id res chain seq x y z
N MET A 1 -7.72 -29.51 -9.14
CA MET A 1 -6.44 -28.86 -9.50
C MET A 1 -5.74 -29.77 -10.48
N ALA A 2 -5.63 -29.37 -11.75
CA ALA A 2 -4.90 -30.15 -12.74
C ALA A 2 -3.39 -29.90 -12.54
N PHE A 3 -2.63 -30.97 -12.34
CA PHE A 3 -1.18 -30.93 -12.20
C PHE A 3 -0.57 -30.61 -13.57
N ASP A 4 0.06 -29.44 -13.71
CA ASP A 4 0.80 -29.06 -14.90
C ASP A 4 2.29 -29.39 -14.67
N PRO A 5 2.84 -30.41 -15.36
CA PRO A 5 4.22 -30.83 -15.17
C PRO A 5 5.27 -29.83 -15.70
N TYR A 6 4.84 -28.72 -16.33
CA TYR A 6 5.74 -27.70 -16.87
C TYR A 6 5.75 -26.40 -16.06
N ALA A 7 4.99 -26.31 -14.97
CA ALA A 7 5.07 -25.17 -14.08
C ALA A 7 6.39 -25.21 -13.29
N SER A 8 7.25 -24.20 -13.47
CA SER A 8 8.44 -24.03 -12.64
C SER A 8 8.01 -23.61 -11.23
N TYR A 9 7.95 -24.58 -10.32
CA TYR A 9 7.74 -24.33 -8.90
C TYR A 9 9.05 -23.88 -8.27
N ASP A 10 9.04 -22.70 -7.66
CA ASP A 10 10.17 -22.26 -6.85
C ASP A 10 10.20 -23.06 -5.54
N MET A 11 11.06 -24.08 -5.50
CA MET A 11 11.22 -24.98 -4.35
C MET A 11 11.92 -24.34 -3.15
N THR A 12 12.41 -23.09 -3.26
CA THR A 12 13.00 -22.37 -2.12
C THR A 12 11.96 -21.70 -1.24
N ASN A 13 10.71 -21.61 -1.70
CA ASN A 13 9.60 -21.07 -0.93
C ASN A 13 8.78 -22.24 -0.36
N ALA A 14 8.60 -22.27 0.98
CA ALA A 14 8.06 -23.42 1.74
C ALA A 14 6.65 -23.91 1.34
N TYR A 15 5.99 -23.24 0.39
CA TYR A 15 4.61 -23.49 -0.01
C TYR A 15 4.42 -23.94 -1.47
N ALA A 16 5.49 -24.21 -2.25
CA ALA A 16 5.40 -24.71 -3.63
C ALA A 16 4.31 -24.00 -4.47
N VAL A 17 4.25 -22.68 -4.38
CA VAL A 17 3.21 -21.85 -5.00
C VAL A 17 3.61 -21.47 -6.41
N THR A 18 2.67 -21.52 -7.35
CA THR A 18 2.93 -21.10 -8.73
C THR A 18 3.18 -19.58 -8.80
N PRO A 19 3.88 -19.07 -9.84
CA PRO A 19 4.06 -17.63 -10.02
C PRO A 19 2.76 -16.82 -9.96
N ALA A 20 1.66 -17.37 -10.48
CA ALA A 20 0.33 -16.74 -10.43
C ALA A 20 -0.23 -16.66 -9.00
N GLN A 21 -0.04 -17.70 -8.18
CA GLN A 21 -0.46 -17.71 -6.77
C GLN A 21 0.38 -16.74 -5.94
N ARG A 22 1.69 -16.62 -6.23
CA ARG A 22 2.55 -15.61 -5.61
C ARG A 22 2.07 -14.20 -5.93
N LEU A 23 1.85 -13.88 -7.20
CA LEU A 23 1.30 -12.60 -7.62
C LEU A 23 -0.01 -12.29 -6.89
N GLN A 24 -0.95 -13.24 -6.87
CA GLN A 24 -2.24 -13.06 -6.20
C GLN A 24 -2.09 -12.79 -4.69
N SER A 25 -1.18 -13.49 -4.01
CA SER A 25 -0.92 -13.27 -2.58
C SER A 25 -0.32 -11.88 -2.31
N THR A 26 0.61 -11.42 -3.15
CA THR A 26 1.22 -10.10 -3.02
C THR A 26 0.19 -9.00 -3.25
N LEU A 27 -0.61 -9.09 -4.31
CA LEU A 27 -1.69 -8.13 -4.61
C LEU A 27 -2.79 -8.14 -3.54
N ALA A 28 -3.07 -9.28 -2.91
CA ALA A 28 -3.97 -9.33 -1.76
C ALA A 28 -3.37 -8.57 -0.57
N GLY A 29 -2.07 -8.77 -0.29
CA GLY A 29 -1.34 -8.07 0.77
C GLY A 29 -1.34 -6.54 0.57
N THR A 30 -1.07 -6.06 -0.64
CA THR A 30 -1.10 -4.62 -0.96
C THR A 30 -2.52 -4.05 -0.81
N LYS A 31 -3.55 -4.79 -1.23
CA LYS A 31 -4.96 -4.39 -1.02
C LYS A 31 -5.29 -4.22 0.46
N TYR A 32 -4.93 -5.20 1.31
CA TYR A 32 -5.13 -5.07 2.76
C TYR A 32 -4.37 -3.87 3.34
N GLY A 33 -3.14 -3.63 2.87
CA GLY A 33 -2.36 -2.45 3.23
C GLY A 33 -3.07 -1.14 2.90
N LYS A 34 -3.63 -1.01 1.69
CA LYS A 34 -4.41 0.16 1.25
C LYS A 34 -5.64 0.39 2.13
N THR A 35 -6.43 -0.66 2.40
CA THR A 35 -7.60 -0.58 3.29
C THR A 35 -7.20 -0.17 4.71
N GLY A 36 -6.09 -0.71 5.24
CA GLY A 36 -5.58 -0.32 6.55
C GLY A 36 -5.16 1.15 6.60
N ALA A 37 -4.54 1.68 5.55
CA ALA A 37 -4.19 3.09 5.44
C ALA A 37 -5.43 4.01 5.41
N GLU A 38 -6.46 3.63 4.65
CA GLU A 38 -7.75 4.34 4.59
C GLU A 38 -8.43 4.40 5.97
N GLN A 39 -8.47 3.27 6.69
CA GLN A 39 -9.03 3.21 8.03
C GLN A 39 -8.26 4.10 9.02
N LYS A 40 -6.92 4.08 8.97
CA LYS A 40 -6.10 4.96 9.80
C LYS A 40 -6.35 6.44 9.49
N PHE A 41 -6.47 6.80 8.22
CA PHE A 41 -6.81 8.15 7.80
C PHE A 41 -8.21 8.56 8.31
N ALA A 42 -9.21 7.71 8.17
CA ALA A 42 -10.57 7.97 8.65
C ALA A 42 -10.60 8.17 10.18
N LEU A 43 -9.89 7.34 10.94
CA LEU A 43 -9.79 7.47 12.40
C LEU A 43 -9.06 8.77 12.80
N GLY A 44 -7.91 9.04 12.17
CA GLY A 44 -7.12 10.23 12.45
C GLY A 44 -7.86 11.53 12.13
N THR A 45 -8.64 11.55 11.05
CA THR A 45 -9.43 12.73 10.66
C THR A 45 -10.60 12.95 11.62
N PHE A 46 -11.22 11.86 12.10
CA PHE A 46 -12.23 11.92 13.13
C PHE A 46 -11.69 12.48 14.45
N ASP A 47 -10.55 11.96 14.94
CA ASP A 47 -9.95 12.38 16.20
C ASP A 47 -9.49 13.84 16.17
N THR A 48 -8.85 14.26 15.08
CA THR A 48 -8.43 15.66 14.90
C THR A 48 -9.62 16.61 14.84
N SER A 49 -10.69 16.25 14.11
CA SER A 49 -11.93 17.04 14.07
C SER A 49 -12.56 17.18 15.45
N LYS A 50 -12.61 16.07 16.22
CA LYS A 50 -13.14 16.05 17.58
C LYS A 50 -12.29 16.89 18.53
N ALA A 51 -10.97 16.84 18.42
CA ALA A 51 -10.05 17.65 19.20
C ALA A 51 -10.25 19.14 18.92
N TYR A 52 -10.32 19.54 17.64
CA TYR A 52 -10.56 20.93 17.23
C TYR A 52 -11.90 21.46 17.77
N LYS A 53 -12.99 20.69 17.64
CA LYS A 53 -14.31 21.05 18.17
C LYS A 53 -14.32 21.24 19.69
N LYS A 54 -13.43 20.58 20.44
CA LYS A 54 -13.25 20.80 21.88
C LYS A 54 -12.36 22.01 22.18
N GLN A 55 -11.34 22.24 21.36
CA GLN A 55 -10.37 23.31 21.57
C GLN A 55 -10.98 24.70 21.38
N VAL A 56 -11.79 24.90 20.33
CA VAL A 56 -12.38 26.22 20.03
C VAL A 56 -13.22 26.78 21.18
N PRO A 57 -14.19 26.05 21.77
CA PRO A 57 -14.95 26.54 22.92
C PRO A 57 -14.06 26.79 24.15
N ASN A 58 -13.01 26.00 24.35
CA ASN A 58 -12.08 26.20 25.46
C ASN A 58 -11.30 27.50 25.29
N ILE A 59 -10.82 27.80 24.08
CA ILE A 59 -10.17 29.09 23.76
C ILE A 59 -11.15 30.23 24.05
N VAL A 60 -12.35 30.18 23.47
CA VAL A 60 -13.37 31.21 23.68
C VAL A 60 -13.66 31.41 25.17
N GLY A 61 -13.90 30.33 25.92
CA GLY A 61 -14.19 30.39 27.35
C GLY A 61 -13.04 30.94 28.19
N GLN A 62 -11.78 30.65 27.86
CA GLN A 62 -10.62 31.22 28.56
C GLN A 62 -10.49 32.73 28.35
N PHE A 63 -10.73 33.22 27.12
CA PHE A 63 -10.72 34.65 26.84
C PHE A 63 -11.95 35.37 27.41
N SER A 64 -13.13 34.73 27.39
CA SER A 64 -14.35 35.24 28.05
C SER A 64 -14.17 35.44 29.55
N ARG A 65 -13.59 34.47 30.25
CA ARG A 65 -13.31 34.58 31.70
C ARG A 65 -12.35 35.71 32.05
N ARG A 66 -11.59 36.22 31.09
CA ARG A 66 -10.65 37.33 31.24
C ARG A 66 -11.21 38.66 30.74
N GLY A 67 -12.47 38.70 30.29
CA GLY A 67 -13.08 39.89 29.69
C GLY A 67 -12.51 40.28 28.32
N LEU A 68 -11.85 39.36 27.62
CA LEU A 68 -11.12 39.60 26.37
C LEU A 68 -11.86 39.06 25.13
N GLU A 69 -13.19 39.07 25.17
CA GLU A 69 -14.05 38.39 24.19
C GLU A 69 -13.96 38.93 22.77
N THR A 70 -13.64 40.21 22.62
CA THR A 70 -13.49 40.93 21.35
C THR A 70 -12.04 41.26 21.04
N SER A 71 -11.09 40.74 21.83
CA SER A 71 -9.68 41.03 21.66
C SER A 71 -9.12 40.42 20.37
N GLY A 72 -8.19 41.15 19.73
CA GLY A 72 -7.42 40.60 18.60
C GLY A 72 -6.63 39.34 18.97
N MET A 73 -6.24 39.19 20.23
CA MET A 73 -5.56 37.99 20.75
C MET A 73 -6.44 36.74 20.69
N LYS A 74 -7.74 36.86 20.98
CA LYS A 74 -8.68 35.75 20.81
C LYS A 74 -8.76 35.32 19.35
N ASN A 75 -8.87 36.28 18.44
CA ASN A 75 -8.93 36.00 17.00
C ASN A 75 -7.64 35.32 16.51
N LEU A 76 -6.48 35.78 16.98
CA LEU A 76 -5.19 35.15 16.70
C LEU A 76 -5.15 33.70 17.20
N ALA A 77 -5.54 33.46 18.46
CA ALA A 77 -5.55 32.11 19.04
C ALA A 77 -6.49 31.16 18.29
N LEU A 78 -7.66 31.65 17.83
CA LEU A 78 -8.58 30.87 17.00
C LEU A 78 -7.99 30.58 15.61
N ALA A 79 -7.32 31.56 15.00
CA ALA A 79 -6.65 31.38 13.71
C ALA A 79 -5.50 30.35 13.82
N GLU A 80 -4.70 30.40 14.88
CA GLU A 80 -3.64 29.42 15.16
C GLU A 80 -4.19 28.01 15.38
N ALA A 81 -5.31 27.89 16.10
CA ALA A 81 -5.99 26.60 16.28
C ALA A 81 -6.49 26.05 14.93
N ALA A 82 -7.09 26.89 14.09
CA ALA A 82 -7.54 26.50 12.76
C ALA A 82 -6.37 26.10 11.85
N ALA A 83 -5.27 26.86 11.84
CA ALA A 83 -4.08 26.55 11.06
C ALA A 83 -3.43 25.23 11.52
N SER A 84 -3.43 24.95 12.83
CA SER A 84 -2.90 23.70 13.37
C SER A 84 -3.78 22.50 12.99
N TYR A 85 -5.10 22.67 13.00
CA TYR A 85 -6.03 21.66 12.52
C TYR A 85 -5.82 21.32 11.04
N VAL A 86 -5.71 22.34 10.17
CA VAL A 86 -5.45 22.14 8.73
C VAL A 86 -4.12 21.41 8.51
N ARG A 87 -3.05 21.83 9.19
CA ARG A 87 -1.74 21.15 9.10
C ARG A 87 -1.83 19.68 9.50
N GLN A 88 -2.57 19.35 10.56
CA GLN A 88 -2.76 17.96 10.97
C GLN A 88 -3.54 17.14 9.93
N GLN A 89 -4.55 17.73 9.29
CA GLN A 89 -5.27 17.07 8.20
C GLN A 89 -4.37 16.80 6.99
N ASP A 90 -3.53 17.76 6.61
CA ASP A 90 -2.62 17.61 5.47
C ASP A 90 -1.56 16.54 5.74
N VAL A 91 -0.98 16.48 6.94
CA VAL A 91 -0.05 15.42 7.33
C VAL A 91 -0.70 14.04 7.23
N GLN A 92 -1.95 13.89 7.67
CA GLN A 92 -2.67 12.62 7.57
C GLN A 92 -2.95 12.25 6.11
N ARG A 93 -3.31 13.23 5.27
CA ARG A 93 -3.55 13.02 3.84
C ARG A 93 -2.26 12.61 3.13
N GLN A 94 -1.13 13.26 3.43
CA GLN A 94 0.17 12.89 2.88
C GLN A 94 0.55 11.46 3.25
N ALA A 95 0.42 11.09 4.53
CA ALA A 95 0.72 9.72 4.97
C ALA A 95 -0.13 8.65 4.24
N MET A 96 -1.40 8.95 3.95
CA MET A 96 -2.28 8.08 3.16
C MET A 96 -1.82 7.99 1.70
N GLN A 97 -1.48 9.13 1.09
CA GLN A 97 -0.97 9.19 -0.29
C GLN A 97 0.35 8.41 -0.43
N ASP A 98 1.28 8.56 0.51
CA ASP A 98 2.53 7.81 0.54
C ASP A 98 2.29 6.30 0.68
N ALA A 99 1.35 5.89 1.52
CA ALA A 99 0.98 4.48 1.65
C ALA A 99 0.39 3.92 0.34
N TRP A 100 -0.44 4.69 -0.35
CA TRP A 100 -0.99 4.31 -1.65
C TRP A 100 0.09 4.22 -2.73
N PHE A 101 1.00 5.19 -2.76
CA PHE A 101 2.12 5.20 -3.70
C PHE A 101 3.03 3.99 -3.49
N ASN A 102 3.42 3.71 -2.25
CA ASN A 102 4.23 2.53 -1.91
C ASN A 102 3.53 1.22 -2.28
N ALA A 103 2.22 1.12 -2.04
CA ALA A 103 1.45 -0.06 -2.43
C ALA A 103 1.36 -0.20 -3.95
N ALA A 104 1.24 0.90 -4.71
CA ALA A 104 1.28 0.87 -6.17
C ALA A 104 2.66 0.44 -6.71
N LEU A 105 3.75 0.90 -6.10
CA LEU A 105 5.11 0.42 -6.43
C LEU A 105 5.26 -1.09 -6.18
N GLN A 106 4.75 -1.58 -5.05
CA GLN A 106 4.73 -3.02 -4.76
C GLN A 106 3.90 -3.82 -5.76
N ASP A 107 2.74 -3.30 -6.18
CA ASP A 107 1.92 -3.94 -7.22
C ASP A 107 2.71 -4.04 -8.54
N ILE A 108 3.36 -2.96 -8.97
CA ILE A 108 4.17 -2.92 -10.20
C ILE A 108 5.32 -3.94 -10.13
N ASP A 109 6.05 -3.98 -9.02
CA ASP A 109 7.17 -4.90 -8.82
C ASP A 109 6.71 -6.37 -8.83
N ALA A 110 5.55 -6.65 -8.22
CA ALA A 110 4.94 -7.98 -8.24
C ALA A 110 4.57 -8.41 -9.67
N TYR A 111 3.99 -7.51 -10.48
CA TYR A 111 3.69 -7.79 -11.88
C TYR A 111 4.96 -7.98 -12.73
N ALA A 112 6.00 -7.18 -12.51
CA ALA A 112 7.28 -7.31 -13.19
C ALA A 112 7.94 -8.68 -12.88
N THR A 113 7.95 -9.06 -11.59
CA THR A 113 8.45 -10.36 -11.14
C THR A 113 7.68 -11.51 -11.79
N TYR A 114 6.34 -11.44 -11.79
CA TYR A 114 5.51 -12.46 -12.42
C TYR A 114 5.78 -12.60 -13.92
N ALA A 115 5.95 -11.48 -14.63
CA ALA A 115 6.30 -11.50 -16.05
C ALA A 115 7.66 -12.17 -16.28
N GLY A 116 8.68 -11.81 -15.48
CA GLY A 116 10.01 -12.42 -15.53
C GLY A 116 9.99 -13.93 -15.29
N ASP A 117 9.30 -14.38 -14.24
CA ASP A 117 9.11 -15.80 -13.93
C ASP A 117 8.46 -16.55 -15.10
N ARG A 118 7.43 -15.96 -15.71
CA ARG A 118 6.74 -16.57 -16.84
C ARG A 118 7.66 -16.69 -18.05
N TYR A 119 8.40 -15.64 -18.41
CA TYR A 119 9.34 -15.68 -19.52
C TYR A 119 10.44 -16.72 -19.29
N GLY A 120 11.05 -16.74 -18.10
CA GLY A 120 12.08 -17.72 -17.72
C GLY A 120 11.58 -19.17 -17.81
N SER A 121 10.37 -19.43 -17.28
CA SER A 121 9.74 -20.76 -17.36
C SER A 121 9.50 -21.19 -18.81
N THR A 122 9.01 -20.29 -19.67
CA THR A 122 8.74 -20.60 -21.08
C THR A 122 10.02 -20.86 -21.86
N GLN A 123 11.07 -20.06 -21.64
CA GLN A 123 12.34 -20.22 -22.34
C GLN A 123 13.07 -21.50 -21.89
N GLY A 124 13.13 -21.76 -20.58
CA GLY A 124 13.69 -23.00 -20.05
C GLY A 124 12.97 -24.24 -20.59
N SER A 125 11.63 -24.21 -20.65
CA SER A 125 10.85 -25.31 -21.24
C SER A 125 11.11 -25.51 -22.73
N ALA A 126 11.39 -24.44 -23.47
CA ALA A 126 11.70 -24.51 -24.91
C ALA A 126 13.10 -25.07 -25.15
N GLU A 127 14.09 -24.65 -24.36
CA GLU A 127 15.47 -25.17 -24.40
C GLU A 127 15.51 -26.66 -24.05
N GLU A 128 14.75 -27.08 -23.04
CA GLU A 128 14.70 -28.47 -22.61
C GLU A 128 14.01 -29.38 -23.65
N ARG A 129 12.96 -28.88 -24.31
CA ARG A 129 12.33 -29.54 -25.47
C ARG A 129 13.27 -29.61 -26.67
N ALA A 130 14.01 -28.54 -26.96
CA ALA A 130 14.99 -28.52 -28.04
C ALA A 130 16.13 -29.50 -27.80
N ARG A 131 16.62 -29.58 -26.55
CA ARG A 131 17.66 -30.54 -26.14
C ARG A 131 17.17 -31.98 -26.25
N ARG A 132 15.98 -32.31 -25.74
CA ARG A 132 15.39 -33.65 -25.91
C ARG A 132 15.15 -34.01 -27.37
N ALA A 133 14.70 -33.06 -28.19
CA ALA A 133 14.54 -33.28 -29.63
C ALA A 133 15.88 -33.54 -30.34
N ALA A 134 16.96 -32.90 -29.90
CA ALA A 134 18.32 -33.16 -30.39
C ALA A 134 18.84 -34.54 -29.95
N GLU A 135 18.61 -34.94 -28.70
CA GLU A 135 18.95 -36.27 -28.18
C GLU A 135 18.19 -37.38 -28.93
N ILE A 136 16.89 -37.19 -29.22
CA ILE A 136 16.09 -38.12 -30.03
C ILE A 136 16.63 -38.23 -31.46
N ARG A 137 17.00 -37.10 -32.10
CA ARG A 137 17.59 -37.12 -33.44
C ARG A 137 18.94 -37.83 -33.47
N ALA A 138 19.77 -37.64 -32.44
CA ALA A 138 21.07 -38.31 -32.34
C ALA A 138 20.93 -39.83 -32.13
N ALA A 139 19.88 -40.29 -31.45
CA ALA A 139 19.61 -41.71 -31.24
C ALA A 139 18.97 -42.42 -32.47
N LEU A 140 18.46 -41.65 -33.44
CA LEU A 140 17.88 -42.14 -34.68
C LEU A 140 18.86 -42.12 -35.87
N ALA A 141 20.07 -41.57 -35.67
CA ALA A 141 21.17 -41.56 -36.64
C ALA A 141 22.12 -42.74 -36.38
#